data_AF-A0A2W6TLC4-F1
#
_entry.id   AF-A0A2W6TLC4-F1
#
_cell.length_a   1.000
_cell.length_b   1.000
_cell.length_c   1.000
_cell.angle_alpha   90.00
_cell.angle_beta   90.00
_cell.angle_gamma   90.00
#
_symmetry.space_group_name_H-M   'P 1'
#
loop_
_entity.id
_entity.type
_entity.pdbx_description
1 polymer ?
#
loop_
_entity_poly.entity_id
_entity_poly.type
_entity_poly.pdbx_seq_one_letter_code
_entity_poly.pdbx_strand_id
1 'polypeptide(L)'
;MRVARLAAALLLALSPAVALAQSAPDKVSKADDPDAKESVTSRVPLDEIRRFVGVYNAVRAAYVDPVDDKKLMQSAVRGLLLELDPHSTYFDKEDAEAFDEQTNGAYEGIGVEVLQQDNTLKVVSPIDDTPAARAGLKAGDLIVAIDGTPINAIDASEPLRGKAGSSVVLTIARGEQKPFDVTVMRETIRVTSVRSKMLEPGYGYIRISTFQADTGADFQKQLNQLQAQAGGKLKGLVLDLRSNPGGLLTAAVQVADDLLERGGIVSTRGRISISDARFDATPGDLLKGAPMVVLADAGSASASEVLAGALRDNGRARVVGSRTFGKGSVQTVLPLDNGDSVKLTTARYYTPSGRSIQATGILPDVELTPDPADAVNDLPASLSDYSEAKLPGHLRGDDEAVGSKAGVVLPGDAPIQSALQELKHPGSVAAAQAAAAKAKPKPASAEASPSAPAEAAKPEATEKPAVEEKPL
;
A
#
# COMPACT_ATOMS: atom_id res chain seq x y z
N MET A 1 -56.77 24.22 3.98
CA MET A 1 -58.19 24.54 3.70
C MET A 1 -58.58 23.83 2.40
N ARG A 2 -59.55 22.91 2.48
CA ARG A 2 -60.48 22.37 1.46
C ARG A 2 -59.90 22.04 0.05
N VAL A 3 -59.63 20.78 -0.29
CA VAL A 3 -60.57 19.67 -0.65
C VAL A 3 -61.36 19.94 -1.93
N ALA A 4 -61.13 19.12 -2.97
CA ALA A 4 -62.17 18.57 -3.84
C ALA A 4 -61.70 17.27 -4.53
N ARG A 5 -62.25 16.15 -4.05
CA ARG A 5 -62.31 14.84 -4.72
C ARG A 5 -63.60 14.78 -5.55
N LEU A 6 -63.65 13.95 -6.61
CA LEU A 6 -64.78 13.04 -6.96
C LEU A 6 -64.32 12.17 -8.16
N ALA A 7 -64.11 10.86 -8.00
CA ALA A 7 -65.09 9.75 -8.14
C ALA A 7 -65.50 9.51 -9.62
N ALA A 8 -64.95 8.48 -10.30
CA ALA A 8 -65.33 7.06 -10.29
C ALA A 8 -66.53 6.73 -11.21
N ALA A 9 -66.31 5.91 -12.24
CA ALA A 9 -67.31 4.98 -12.78
C ALA A 9 -66.62 3.90 -13.64
N LEU A 10 -66.68 2.67 -13.14
CA LEU A 10 -66.28 1.41 -13.74
C LEU A 10 -67.51 0.80 -14.41
N LEU A 11 -67.41 0.34 -15.67
CA LEU A 11 -68.42 -0.53 -16.29
C LEU A 11 -67.72 -1.57 -17.18
N LEU A 12 -67.79 -2.83 -16.73
CA LEU A 12 -67.49 -4.04 -17.51
C LEU A 12 -68.66 -4.36 -18.44
N ALA A 13 -68.37 -4.77 -19.69
CA ALA A 13 -69.21 -5.71 -20.43
C ALA A 13 -68.44 -6.47 -21.53
N LEU A 14 -68.31 -7.78 -21.29
CA LEU A 14 -68.26 -8.96 -22.18
C LEU A 14 -67.72 -8.88 -23.63
N SER A 15 -66.75 -9.76 -23.91
CA SER A 15 -66.30 -10.28 -25.21
C SER A 15 -67.38 -11.17 -25.91
N PRO A 16 -67.23 -11.48 -27.22
CA PRO A 16 -66.54 -12.72 -27.60
C PRO A 16 -65.65 -12.62 -28.86
N ALA A 17 -64.98 -13.75 -29.14
CA ALA A 17 -63.71 -13.92 -29.84
C ALA A 17 -63.78 -14.18 -31.37
N VAL A 18 -62.58 -14.46 -31.94
CA VAL A 18 -62.24 -15.16 -33.22
C VAL A 18 -62.06 -14.21 -34.42
N ALA A 19 -61.04 -14.23 -35.30
CA ALA A 19 -59.96 -15.16 -35.68
C ALA A 19 -58.75 -14.43 -36.33
N LEU A 20 -57.66 -15.18 -36.54
CA LEU A 20 -56.34 -14.82 -37.07
C LEU A 20 -56.28 -14.25 -38.52
N ALA A 21 -55.32 -13.35 -38.77
CA ALA A 21 -54.09 -13.53 -39.60
C ALA A 21 -53.69 -12.32 -40.51
N GLN A 22 -52.43 -11.88 -40.35
CA GLN A 22 -51.50 -11.20 -41.31
C GLN A 22 -51.95 -9.83 -41.91
N SER A 23 -51.15 -8.76 -42.08
CA SER A 23 -49.72 -8.55 -42.34
C SER A 23 -49.28 -7.10 -42.01
N ALA A 24 -47.97 -6.86 -41.94
CA ALA A 24 -47.20 -5.68 -41.47
C ALA A 24 -47.61 -4.25 -41.90
N PRO A 25 -47.01 -3.22 -41.24
CA PRO A 25 -46.23 -2.27 -42.03
C PRO A 25 -44.84 -1.90 -41.45
N ASP A 26 -43.94 -1.77 -42.42
CA ASP A 26 -42.87 -0.78 -42.60
C ASP A 26 -41.55 -0.80 -41.80
N LYS A 27 -40.51 -0.98 -42.62
CA LYS A 27 -39.08 -0.83 -42.35
C LYS A 27 -38.76 0.57 -41.84
N VAL A 28 -38.22 0.65 -40.63
CA VAL A 28 -37.48 1.83 -40.17
C VAL A 28 -36.04 1.72 -40.67
N SER A 29 -35.56 2.79 -41.31
CA SER A 29 -34.22 2.88 -41.90
C SER A 29 -33.13 2.73 -40.85
N LYS A 30 -32.11 1.92 -41.16
CA LYS A 30 -30.84 1.91 -40.43
C LYS A 30 -30.17 3.29 -40.60
N ALA A 31 -29.99 4.00 -39.49
CA ALA A 31 -28.96 5.02 -39.42
C ALA A 31 -27.62 4.29 -39.26
N ASP A 32 -26.75 4.45 -40.25
CA ASP A 32 -25.36 4.01 -40.17
C ASP A 32 -24.60 4.97 -39.24
N ASP A 33 -24.50 4.59 -37.97
CA ASP A 33 -23.52 5.16 -37.04
C ASP A 33 -22.25 4.29 -37.11
N PRO A 34 -21.12 4.80 -37.65
CA PRO A 34 -19.90 4.04 -37.81
C PRO A 34 -19.15 3.77 -36.49
N ASP A 35 -19.57 4.36 -35.36
CA ASP A 35 -18.92 4.19 -34.05
C ASP A 35 -19.63 3.18 -33.12
N ALA A 36 -20.69 2.51 -33.58
CA ALA A 36 -21.40 1.47 -32.80
C ALA A 36 -20.68 0.10 -32.77
N LYS A 37 -19.34 0.07 -32.87
CA LYS A 37 -18.52 -1.15 -32.94
C LYS A 37 -17.69 -1.45 -31.70
N GLU A 38 -18.21 -1.22 -30.49
CA GLU A 38 -17.70 -1.90 -29.29
C GLU A 38 -18.85 -2.34 -28.37
N SER A 39 -19.76 -3.17 -28.88
CA SER A 39 -20.47 -4.07 -27.98
C SER A 39 -19.59 -5.29 -27.77
N VAL A 40 -19.02 -5.42 -26.57
CA VAL A 40 -18.41 -6.66 -26.10
C VAL A 40 -19.50 -7.72 -26.10
N THR A 41 -19.63 -8.46 -27.20
CA THR A 41 -20.47 -9.66 -27.26
C THR A 41 -19.75 -10.80 -26.57
N SER A 42 -19.66 -10.74 -25.24
CA SER A 42 -19.33 -11.89 -24.42
C SER A 42 -20.53 -12.83 -24.41
N ARG A 43 -20.50 -13.87 -25.26
CA ARG A 43 -21.41 -15.00 -25.07
C ARG A 43 -21.04 -15.67 -23.75
N VAL A 44 -22.02 -15.81 -22.84
CA VAL A 44 -21.84 -16.53 -21.57
C VAL A 44 -21.23 -17.91 -21.85
N PRO A 45 -20.08 -18.26 -21.25
CA PRO A 45 -19.37 -19.52 -21.54
C PRO A 45 -20.03 -20.70 -20.82
N LEU A 46 -21.16 -21.18 -21.34
CA LEU A 46 -22.00 -22.19 -20.68
C LEU A 46 -21.27 -23.51 -20.38
N ASP A 47 -20.36 -23.94 -21.26
CA ASP A 47 -19.62 -25.20 -21.05
C ASP A 47 -18.61 -25.09 -19.90
N GLU A 48 -17.94 -23.95 -19.75
CA GLU A 48 -17.04 -23.72 -18.63
C GLU A 48 -17.80 -23.54 -17.31
N ILE A 49 -18.98 -22.92 -17.34
CA ILE A 49 -19.86 -22.86 -16.16
C ILE A 49 -20.28 -24.27 -15.74
N ARG A 50 -20.66 -25.13 -16.68
CA ARG A 50 -21.00 -26.54 -16.38
C ARG A 50 -19.81 -27.30 -15.80
N ARG A 51 -18.61 -27.10 -16.36
CA ARG A 51 -17.37 -27.69 -15.84
C ARG A 51 -17.11 -27.24 -14.41
N PHE A 52 -17.19 -25.94 -14.13
CA PHE A 52 -17.03 -25.37 -12.79
C PHE A 52 -18.02 -25.98 -11.79
N VAL A 53 -19.31 -26.01 -12.13
CA VAL A 53 -20.36 -26.62 -11.28
C VAL A 53 -20.11 -28.11 -11.07
N GLY A 54 -19.64 -28.82 -12.10
CA GLY A 54 -19.27 -30.24 -12.00
C GLY A 54 -18.14 -30.47 -10.99
N VAL A 55 -17.08 -29.65 -11.04
CA VAL A 55 -15.96 -29.72 -10.07
C VAL A 55 -16.44 -29.37 -8.67
N TYR A 56 -17.20 -28.28 -8.51
CA TYR A 56 -17.78 -27.87 -7.23
C TYR A 56 -18.56 -29.01 -6.56
N ASN A 57 -19.45 -29.67 -7.32
CA ASN A 57 -20.26 -30.77 -6.82
C ASN A 57 -19.41 -32.01 -6.47
N ALA A 58 -18.37 -32.31 -7.25
CA ALA A 58 -17.46 -33.41 -6.96
C ALA A 58 -16.70 -33.19 -5.64
N VAL A 59 -16.19 -31.98 -5.40
CA VAL A 59 -15.52 -31.62 -4.13
C VAL A 59 -16.50 -31.76 -2.97
N ARG A 60 -17.69 -31.16 -3.07
CA ARG A 60 -18.72 -31.22 -2.03
C ARG A 60 -19.14 -32.65 -1.68
N ALA A 61 -19.17 -33.55 -2.67
CA ALA A 61 -19.64 -34.92 -2.48
C ALA A 61 -18.55 -35.90 -2.02
N ALA A 62 -17.29 -35.66 -2.39
CA ALA A 62 -16.22 -36.66 -2.26
C ALA A 62 -15.00 -36.18 -1.45
N TYR A 63 -14.93 -34.92 -1.03
CA TYR A 63 -13.86 -34.47 -0.13
C TYR A 63 -14.00 -35.17 1.23
N VAL A 64 -12.85 -35.51 1.83
CA VAL A 64 -12.79 -36.35 3.05
C VAL A 64 -13.45 -35.68 4.26
N ASP A 65 -13.41 -34.35 4.32
CA ASP A 65 -14.03 -33.55 5.37
C ASP A 65 -15.29 -32.82 4.86
N PRO A 66 -16.29 -32.57 5.70
CA PRO A 66 -17.41 -31.71 5.33
C PRO A 66 -16.93 -30.30 4.96
N VAL A 67 -17.40 -29.80 3.82
CA VAL A 67 -17.10 -28.44 3.34
C VAL A 67 -18.32 -27.55 3.45
N ASP A 68 -18.10 -26.30 3.85
CA ASP A 68 -19.13 -25.26 3.87
C ASP A 68 -19.28 -24.63 2.48
N ASP A 69 -20.52 -24.55 1.98
CA ASP A 69 -20.82 -24.06 0.63
C ASP A 69 -20.39 -22.60 0.44
N LYS A 70 -20.60 -21.73 1.46
CA LYS A 70 -20.20 -20.32 1.41
C LYS A 70 -18.68 -20.19 1.32
N LYS A 71 -17.94 -20.90 2.18
CA LYS A 71 -16.47 -20.90 2.20
C LYS A 71 -15.89 -21.44 0.89
N LEU A 72 -16.48 -22.48 0.32
CA LEU A 72 -16.02 -23.06 -0.94
C LEU A 72 -16.22 -22.06 -2.11
N MET A 73 -17.37 -21.41 -2.18
CA MET A 73 -17.65 -20.38 -3.19
C MET A 73 -16.74 -19.15 -3.05
N GLN A 74 -16.54 -18.65 -1.82
CA GLN A 74 -15.60 -17.55 -1.57
C GLN A 74 -14.17 -17.92 -1.95
N SER A 75 -13.75 -19.16 -1.69
CA SER A 75 -12.42 -19.65 -2.09
C SER A 75 -12.27 -19.69 -3.61
N ALA A 76 -13.32 -20.07 -4.34
CA ALA A 76 -13.32 -20.04 -5.81
C ALA A 76 -13.17 -18.62 -6.36
N VAL A 77 -13.89 -17.64 -5.78
CA VAL A 77 -13.78 -16.22 -6.17
C VAL A 77 -12.39 -15.66 -5.85
N ARG A 78 -11.86 -15.95 -4.65
CA ARG A 78 -10.49 -15.56 -4.27
C ARG A 78 -9.45 -16.14 -5.24
N GLY A 79 -9.59 -17.41 -5.62
CA GLY A 79 -8.72 -18.06 -6.60
C GLY A 79 -8.76 -17.41 -7.98
N LEU A 80 -9.94 -16.99 -8.45
CA LEU A 80 -10.08 -16.26 -9.72
C LEU A 80 -9.26 -14.95 -9.72
N LEU A 81 -9.30 -14.21 -8.61
CA LEU A 81 -8.65 -12.91 -8.49
C LEU A 81 -7.14 -13.02 -8.31
N LEU A 82 -6.67 -14.05 -7.59
CA LEU A 82 -5.25 -14.32 -7.37
C LEU A 82 -4.48 -14.56 -8.68
N GLU A 83 -5.13 -15.14 -9.69
CA GLU A 83 -4.54 -15.38 -11.01
C GLU A 83 -4.46 -14.12 -11.88
N LEU A 84 -5.16 -13.03 -11.53
CA LEU A 84 -5.14 -11.79 -12.33
C LEU A 84 -3.90 -10.96 -12.03
N ASP A 85 -3.73 -10.61 -10.75
CA ASP A 85 -2.64 -9.78 -10.24
C ASP A 85 -2.58 -9.86 -8.71
N PRO A 86 -1.47 -9.47 -8.05
CA PRO A 86 -1.31 -9.58 -6.60
C PRO A 86 -2.10 -8.52 -5.79
N HIS A 87 -2.82 -7.61 -6.44
CA HIS A 87 -3.56 -6.50 -5.82
C HIS A 87 -5.08 -6.68 -5.88
N SER A 88 -5.56 -7.53 -6.76
CA SER A 88 -6.98 -7.86 -6.93
C SER A 88 -7.42 -8.89 -5.89
N THR A 89 -8.44 -8.59 -5.10
CA THR A 89 -8.89 -9.46 -4.01
C THR A 89 -10.38 -9.33 -3.74
N TYR A 90 -10.94 -10.39 -3.16
CA TYR A 90 -12.30 -10.40 -2.64
C TYR A 90 -12.27 -9.91 -1.20
N PHE A 91 -13.17 -8.99 -0.87
CA PHE A 91 -13.43 -8.55 0.47
C PHE A 91 -14.78 -9.09 0.92
N ASP A 92 -14.78 -9.87 1.98
CA ASP A 92 -16.00 -10.00 2.78
C ASP A 92 -16.24 -8.70 3.56
N LYS A 93 -17.33 -8.68 4.33
CA LYS A 93 -17.73 -7.51 5.10
C LYS A 93 -16.62 -7.04 6.05
N GLU A 94 -16.00 -7.97 6.75
CA GLU A 94 -14.93 -7.69 7.71
C GLU A 94 -13.68 -7.13 7.02
N ASP A 95 -13.27 -7.72 5.89
CA ASP A 95 -12.17 -7.21 5.05
C ASP A 95 -12.47 -5.79 4.51
N ALA A 96 -13.73 -5.52 4.12
CA ALA A 96 -14.16 -4.22 3.60
C ALA A 96 -14.13 -3.14 4.70
N GLU A 97 -14.63 -3.46 5.90
CA GLU A 97 -14.57 -2.56 7.06
C GLU A 97 -13.11 -2.23 7.44
N ALA A 98 -12.23 -3.23 7.47
CA ALA A 98 -10.80 -3.02 7.73
C ALA A 98 -10.13 -2.15 6.65
N PHE A 99 -10.49 -2.34 5.38
CA PHE A 99 -9.99 -1.52 4.28
C PHE A 99 -10.46 -0.05 4.39
N ASP A 100 -11.71 0.17 4.76
CA ASP A 100 -12.28 1.51 4.97
C ASP A 100 -11.61 2.21 6.16
N GLU A 101 -11.38 1.52 7.27
CA GLU A 101 -10.65 2.05 8.43
C GLU A 101 -9.23 2.50 8.05
N GLN A 102 -8.51 1.65 7.30
CA GLN A 102 -7.16 1.98 6.80
C GLN A 102 -7.18 3.21 5.89
N THR A 103 -8.16 3.28 5.00
CA THR A 103 -8.32 4.35 4.00
C THR A 103 -8.70 5.69 4.63
N ASN A 104 -9.62 5.66 5.60
CA ASN A 104 -10.02 6.85 6.35
C ASN A 104 -8.96 7.27 7.37
N GLY A 105 -8.06 6.35 7.75
CA GLY A 105 -7.12 6.59 8.84
C GLY A 105 -7.80 6.71 10.20
N ALA A 106 -9.01 6.18 10.30
CA ALA A 106 -9.83 6.28 11.49
C ALA A 106 -10.64 5.02 11.71
N TYR A 107 -10.78 4.62 12.97
CA TYR A 107 -11.58 3.48 13.39
C TYR A 107 -12.29 3.77 14.70
N GLU A 108 -13.37 3.06 15.00
CA GLU A 108 -14.08 3.23 16.28
C GLU A 108 -13.57 2.23 17.32
N GLY A 109 -13.01 2.75 18.41
CA GLY A 109 -12.40 1.92 19.44
C GLY A 109 -11.80 2.74 20.57
N ILE A 110 -10.87 2.14 21.31
CA ILE A 110 -10.28 2.77 22.49
C ILE A 110 -8.90 3.42 22.26
N GLY A 111 -8.25 3.16 21.12
CA GLY A 111 -6.96 3.76 20.76
C GLY A 111 -5.75 3.17 21.47
N VAL A 112 -5.59 1.84 21.40
CA VAL A 112 -4.47 1.13 22.03
C VAL A 112 -3.84 0.15 21.05
N GLU A 113 -2.50 0.09 21.04
CA GLU A 113 -1.76 -0.96 20.38
C GLU A 113 -1.58 -2.14 21.34
N VAL A 114 -2.01 -3.32 20.91
CA VAL A 114 -1.92 -4.56 21.70
C VAL A 114 -1.24 -5.66 20.90
N LEU A 115 -0.57 -6.55 21.62
CA LEU A 115 -0.01 -7.78 21.10
C LEU A 115 -0.70 -8.95 21.80
N GLN A 116 -1.22 -9.91 21.02
CA GLN A 116 -1.70 -11.16 21.59
C GLN A 116 -0.53 -11.91 22.23
N GLN A 117 -0.67 -12.24 23.51
CA GLN A 117 0.29 -13.05 24.24
C GLN A 117 -0.46 -14.12 25.04
N ASP A 118 -0.38 -15.36 24.55
CA ASP A 118 -1.11 -16.51 25.10
C ASP A 118 -2.62 -16.22 25.19
N ASN A 119 -3.20 -16.27 26.39
CA ASN A 119 -4.61 -15.95 26.69
C ASN A 119 -4.77 -14.53 27.26
N THR A 120 -3.92 -13.60 26.85
CA THR A 120 -3.98 -12.19 27.29
C THR A 120 -3.63 -11.26 26.12
N LEU A 121 -4.01 -9.99 26.24
CA LEU A 121 -3.51 -8.94 25.37
C LEU A 121 -2.51 -8.09 26.13
N LYS A 122 -1.29 -8.01 25.63
CA LYS A 122 -0.28 -7.11 26.17
C LYS A 122 -0.41 -5.75 25.50
N VAL A 123 -0.60 -4.70 26.28
CA VAL A 123 -0.56 -3.32 25.79
C VAL A 123 0.88 -3.00 25.39
N VAL A 124 1.09 -2.74 24.10
CA VAL A 124 2.35 -2.22 23.57
C VAL A 124 2.46 -0.75 23.94
N SER A 125 1.47 0.05 23.52
CA SER A 125 1.33 1.45 23.93
C SER A 125 -0.11 1.91 23.75
N PRO A 126 -0.67 2.70 24.70
CA PRO A 126 -1.77 3.58 24.38
C PRO A 126 -1.35 4.60 23.31
N ILE A 127 -2.26 4.98 22.44
CA ILE A 127 -2.05 6.09 21.51
C ILE A 127 -2.30 7.39 22.27
N ASP A 128 -1.41 8.37 22.12
CA ASP A 128 -1.56 9.68 22.78
C ASP A 128 -2.91 10.33 22.47
N ASP A 129 -3.47 11.04 23.44
CA ASP A 129 -4.76 11.74 23.34
C ASP A 129 -5.98 10.84 22.97
N THR A 130 -5.90 9.53 23.20
CA THR A 130 -7.02 8.59 23.01
C THR A 130 -7.70 8.19 24.33
N PRO A 131 -8.91 7.59 24.29
CA PRO A 131 -9.58 7.09 25.48
C PRO A 131 -8.72 6.15 26.32
N ALA A 132 -7.96 5.24 25.71
CA ALA A 132 -7.07 4.32 26.40
C ALA A 132 -6.01 5.06 27.23
N ALA A 133 -5.36 6.07 26.65
CA ALA A 133 -4.39 6.90 27.35
C ALA A 133 -5.04 7.70 28.50
N ARG A 134 -6.22 8.31 28.25
CA ARG A 134 -6.97 9.05 29.27
C ARG A 134 -7.48 8.16 30.41
N ALA A 135 -7.81 6.91 30.12
CA ALA A 135 -8.22 5.90 31.10
C ALA A 135 -7.04 5.34 31.92
N GLY A 136 -5.80 5.73 31.60
CA GLY A 136 -4.62 5.36 32.38
C GLY A 136 -4.07 3.97 32.10
N LEU A 137 -4.39 3.39 30.93
CA LEU A 137 -3.67 2.23 30.39
C LEU A 137 -2.21 2.61 30.16
N LYS A 138 -1.32 1.62 30.30
CA LYS A 138 0.13 1.81 30.21
C LYS A 138 0.76 0.71 29.38
N ALA A 139 1.87 1.03 28.73
CA ALA A 139 2.73 0.04 28.09
C ALA A 139 3.11 -1.06 29.10
N GLY A 140 2.95 -2.31 28.69
CA GLY A 140 3.20 -3.49 29.51
C GLY A 140 2.01 -4.00 30.33
N ASP A 141 0.87 -3.31 30.34
CA ASP A 141 -0.36 -3.83 30.93
C ASP A 141 -0.80 -5.13 30.24
N LEU A 142 -1.34 -6.08 31.02
CA LEU A 142 -1.96 -7.29 30.50
C LEU A 142 -3.48 -7.19 30.66
N ILE A 143 -4.21 -7.16 29.55
CA ILE A 143 -5.67 -7.28 29.53
C ILE A 143 -5.99 -8.77 29.61
N VAL A 144 -6.59 -9.18 30.73
CA VAL A 144 -6.91 -10.58 31.03
C VAL A 144 -8.38 -10.92 30.79
N ALA A 145 -9.25 -9.91 30.78
CA ALA A 145 -10.67 -10.05 30.44
C ALA A 145 -11.23 -8.76 29.83
N ILE A 146 -12.25 -8.92 29.00
CA ILE A 146 -13.03 -7.83 28.41
C ILE A 146 -14.51 -8.07 28.70
N ASP A 147 -15.19 -7.07 29.27
CA ASP A 147 -16.58 -7.14 29.73
C ASP A 147 -16.87 -8.40 30.57
N GLY A 148 -15.93 -8.72 31.48
CA GLY A 148 -16.00 -9.89 32.36
C GLY A 148 -15.72 -11.25 31.69
N THR A 149 -15.46 -11.26 30.38
CA THR A 149 -15.13 -12.45 29.61
C THR A 149 -13.60 -12.59 29.51
N PRO A 150 -12.99 -13.67 30.05
CA PRO A 150 -11.56 -13.91 29.89
C PRO A 150 -11.15 -13.98 28.43
N ILE A 151 -9.98 -13.44 28.10
CA ILE A 151 -9.42 -13.53 26.75
C ILE A 151 -9.16 -15.01 26.40
N ASN A 152 -9.77 -15.49 25.31
CA ASN A 152 -9.50 -16.80 24.71
C ASN A 152 -8.90 -16.62 23.30
N ALA A 153 -8.31 -17.69 22.77
CA ALA A 153 -7.39 -17.68 21.62
C ALA A 153 -7.99 -17.30 20.25
N ILE A 154 -9.19 -16.73 20.17
CA ILE A 154 -9.85 -16.37 18.91
C ILE A 154 -10.26 -14.88 18.97
N ASP A 155 -9.62 -14.07 18.11
CA ASP A 155 -9.87 -12.65 17.80
C ASP A 155 -10.09 -11.69 18.99
N ALA A 156 -9.20 -11.77 19.97
CA ALA A 156 -9.22 -10.95 21.19
C ALA A 156 -9.15 -9.42 20.96
N SER A 157 -8.77 -8.93 19.77
CA SER A 157 -8.74 -7.49 19.45
C SER A 157 -10.10 -6.92 19.03
N GLU A 158 -11.03 -7.74 18.51
CA GLU A 158 -12.36 -7.25 18.11
C GLU A 158 -13.13 -6.57 19.25
N PRO A 159 -13.17 -7.11 20.48
CA PRO A 159 -13.91 -6.49 21.58
C PRO A 159 -13.38 -5.11 21.98
N LEU A 160 -12.16 -4.73 21.62
CA LEU A 160 -11.62 -3.38 21.85
C LEU A 160 -12.20 -2.35 20.86
N ARG A 161 -12.74 -2.83 19.73
CA ARG A 161 -13.46 -2.03 18.72
C ARG A 161 -14.95 -1.98 19.06
N GLY A 162 -15.65 -1.05 18.42
CA GLY A 162 -17.10 -0.93 18.54
C GLY A 162 -17.57 0.52 18.50
N LYS A 163 -18.89 0.68 18.44
CA LYS A 163 -19.54 1.96 18.16
C LYS A 163 -19.02 3.10 19.03
N ALA A 164 -18.66 4.24 18.44
CA ALA A 164 -18.30 5.44 19.19
C ALA A 164 -19.40 5.83 20.21
N GLY A 165 -18.98 6.20 21.42
CA GLY A 165 -19.86 6.48 22.55
C GLY A 165 -20.30 5.25 23.35
N SER A 166 -20.03 4.03 22.89
CA SER A 166 -20.16 2.83 23.74
C SER A 166 -19.00 2.74 24.75
N SER A 167 -19.10 1.86 25.73
CA SER A 167 -18.03 1.60 26.70
C SER A 167 -17.63 0.14 26.70
N VAL A 168 -16.40 -0.12 27.16
CA VAL A 168 -15.84 -1.45 27.37
C VAL A 168 -15.17 -1.49 28.74
N VAL A 169 -15.31 -2.59 29.46
CA VAL A 169 -14.62 -2.82 30.74
C VAL A 169 -13.46 -3.76 30.50
N LEU A 170 -12.24 -3.30 30.80
CA LEU A 170 -11.02 -4.08 30.67
C LEU A 170 -10.54 -4.50 32.05
N THR A 171 -10.34 -5.79 32.29
CA THR A 171 -9.68 -6.26 33.50
C THR A 171 -8.18 -6.31 33.26
N ILE A 172 -7.42 -5.49 33.99
CA ILE A 172 -5.99 -5.25 33.81
C ILE A 172 -5.19 -5.93 34.92
N ALA A 173 -4.16 -6.68 34.53
CA ALA A 173 -3.09 -7.15 35.41
C ALA A 173 -1.82 -6.31 35.16
N ARG A 174 -1.29 -5.68 36.22
CA ARG A 174 -0.16 -4.76 36.17
C ARG A 174 0.82 -5.04 37.31
N GLY A 175 1.96 -5.65 36.98
CA GLY A 175 2.97 -6.03 37.98
C GLY A 175 2.39 -6.95 39.05
N GLU A 176 2.66 -6.66 40.32
CA GLU A 176 2.16 -7.43 41.47
C GLU A 176 0.79 -6.94 41.99
N GLN A 177 0.16 -5.97 41.31
CA GLN A 177 -1.15 -5.48 41.73
C GLN A 177 -2.21 -6.55 41.49
N LYS A 178 -3.22 -6.59 42.38
CA LYS A 178 -4.42 -7.39 42.12
C LYS A 178 -5.09 -6.89 40.83
N PRO A 179 -5.59 -7.77 39.96
CA PRO A 179 -6.30 -7.35 38.76
C PRO A 179 -7.43 -6.37 39.09
N PHE A 180 -7.58 -5.33 38.27
CA PHE A 180 -8.56 -4.27 38.45
C PHE A 180 -9.21 -3.89 37.14
N ASP A 181 -10.44 -3.38 37.21
CA ASP A 181 -11.20 -3.01 36.02
C ASP A 181 -10.96 -1.55 35.63
N VAL A 182 -10.87 -1.31 34.33
CA VAL A 182 -10.78 0.00 33.70
C VAL A 182 -11.90 0.11 32.68
N THR A 183 -12.85 1.02 32.93
CA THR A 183 -13.88 1.35 31.95
C THR A 183 -13.35 2.38 30.97
N VAL A 184 -13.42 2.05 29.68
CA VAL A 184 -12.96 2.93 28.60
C VAL A 184 -14.13 3.21 27.65
N MET A 185 -14.35 4.48 27.33
CA MET A 185 -15.33 4.89 26.33
C MET A 185 -14.72 4.78 24.93
N ARG A 186 -15.42 4.17 23.99
CA ARG A 186 -14.98 4.10 22.59
C ARG A 186 -15.21 5.44 21.91
N GLU A 187 -14.26 5.86 21.09
CA GLU A 187 -14.31 7.07 20.27
C GLU A 187 -13.82 6.76 18.86
N THR A 188 -14.01 7.70 17.93
CA THR A 188 -13.34 7.66 16.63
C THR A 188 -11.86 7.99 16.85
N ILE A 189 -11.01 6.97 16.74
CA ILE A 189 -9.56 7.08 16.85
C ILE A 189 -9.01 7.47 15.51
N ARG A 190 -8.16 8.50 15.48
CA ARG A 190 -7.50 8.99 14.27
C ARG A 190 -6.02 8.65 14.32
N VAL A 191 -5.53 7.98 13.28
CA VAL A 191 -4.12 7.59 13.16
C VAL A 191 -3.38 8.70 12.43
N THR A 192 -2.47 9.39 13.13
CA THR A 192 -1.69 10.49 12.54
C THR A 192 -0.74 10.00 11.43
N SER A 193 -1.05 10.35 10.18
CA SER A 193 -0.24 10.00 9.01
C SER A 193 0.78 11.05 8.60
N VAL A 194 0.59 12.32 9.03
CA VAL A 194 1.49 13.43 8.71
C VAL A 194 2.15 13.97 9.97
N ARG A 195 3.48 14.01 9.99
CA ARG A 195 4.28 14.59 11.07
C ARG A 195 5.25 15.61 10.52
N SER A 196 5.57 16.64 11.29
CA SER A 196 6.55 17.65 10.89
C SER A 196 7.53 18.01 12.00
N LYS A 197 8.70 18.52 11.60
CA LYS A 197 9.69 19.14 12.49
C LYS A 197 10.54 20.14 11.72
N MET A 198 11.13 21.09 12.44
CA MET A 198 12.19 21.95 11.89
C MET A 198 13.52 21.20 11.94
N LEU A 199 14.24 21.08 10.82
CA LEU A 199 15.57 20.45 10.79
C LEU A 199 16.68 21.43 11.17
N GLU A 200 16.58 22.64 10.64
CA GLU A 200 17.48 23.77 10.88
C GLU A 200 16.66 25.08 10.79
N PRO A 201 17.15 26.23 11.27
CA PRO A 201 16.43 27.50 11.16
C PRO A 201 15.96 27.85 9.73
N GLY A 202 14.65 27.64 9.49
CA GLY A 202 13.97 27.87 8.23
C GLY A 202 13.88 26.66 7.28
N TYR A 203 14.41 25.50 7.64
CA TYR A 203 14.32 24.27 6.83
C TYR A 203 13.36 23.27 7.47
N GLY A 204 12.22 23.07 6.83
CA GLY A 204 11.16 22.18 7.31
C GLY A 204 11.39 20.73 6.88
N TYR A 205 10.82 19.82 7.67
CA TYR A 205 10.67 18.41 7.35
C TYR A 205 9.21 18.01 7.56
N ILE A 206 8.62 17.36 6.56
CA ILE A 206 7.30 16.73 6.67
C ILE A 206 7.44 15.27 6.25
N ARG A 207 6.97 14.36 7.11
CA ARG A 207 6.85 12.93 6.82
C ARG A 207 5.39 12.58 6.60
N ILE A 208 5.10 11.92 5.48
CA ILE A 208 3.81 11.29 5.22
C ILE A 208 4.03 9.78 5.25
N SER A 209 3.48 9.08 6.24
CA SER A 209 3.66 7.63 6.39
C SER A 209 2.64 6.80 5.62
N THR A 210 1.49 7.38 5.28
CA THR A 210 0.42 6.77 4.46
C THR A 210 -0.50 7.89 3.95
N PHE A 211 -1.21 7.67 2.85
CA PHE A 211 -2.22 8.59 2.32
C PHE A 211 -3.63 8.16 2.73
N GLN A 212 -4.21 8.92 3.65
CA GLN A 212 -5.57 8.74 4.18
C GLN A 212 -6.46 9.91 3.74
N ALA A 213 -7.75 9.82 4.06
CA ALA A 213 -8.73 10.84 3.69
C ALA A 213 -8.33 12.26 4.11
N ASP A 214 -7.75 12.41 5.32
CA ASP A 214 -7.40 13.72 5.87
C ASP A 214 -5.94 14.17 5.59
N THR A 215 -5.14 13.35 4.89
CA THR A 215 -3.70 13.62 4.70
C THR A 215 -3.42 14.95 4.02
N GLY A 216 -4.25 15.39 3.06
CA GLY A 216 -4.09 16.70 2.43
C GLY A 216 -4.28 17.86 3.42
N ALA A 217 -5.35 17.82 4.21
CA ALA A 217 -5.62 18.84 5.23
C ALA A 217 -4.54 18.84 6.33
N ASP A 218 -4.10 17.65 6.77
CA ASP A 218 -3.03 17.52 7.75
C ASP A 218 -1.69 18.03 7.21
N PHE A 219 -1.38 17.77 5.94
CA PHE A 219 -0.21 18.34 5.28
C PHE A 219 -0.20 19.87 5.32
N GLN A 220 -1.31 20.50 4.91
CA GLN A 220 -1.44 21.97 4.95
C GLN A 220 -1.28 22.51 6.38
N LYS A 221 -1.90 21.86 7.36
CA LYS A 221 -1.80 22.23 8.77
C LYS A 221 -0.34 22.17 9.26
N GLN A 222 0.35 21.07 8.99
CA GLN A 222 1.75 20.88 9.40
C GLN A 222 2.69 21.86 8.69
N LEU A 223 2.46 22.13 7.39
CA LEU A 223 3.23 23.12 6.64
C LEU A 223 3.04 24.53 7.19
N ASN A 224 1.80 24.93 7.48
CA ASN A 224 1.49 26.24 8.06
C ASN A 224 2.15 26.42 9.45
N GLN A 225 2.19 25.37 10.26
CA GLN A 225 2.90 25.38 11.55
C GLN A 225 4.41 25.62 11.37
N LEU A 226 5.05 24.92 10.44
CA LEU A 226 6.46 25.12 10.12
C LEU A 226 6.74 26.55 9.59
N GLN A 227 5.86 27.06 8.73
CA GLN A 227 5.98 28.42 8.21
C GLN A 227 5.85 29.47 9.32
N ALA A 228 4.90 29.30 10.25
CA ALA A 228 4.75 30.18 11.40
C ALA A 228 6.00 30.17 12.29
N GLN A 229 6.57 28.99 12.57
CA GLN A 229 7.83 28.86 13.32
C GLN A 229 9.02 29.52 12.62
N ALA A 230 9.03 29.55 11.28
CA ALA A 230 10.08 30.19 10.48
C ALA A 230 9.88 31.69 10.26
N GLY A 231 8.83 32.30 10.82
CA GLY A 231 8.51 33.73 10.61
C GLY A 231 7.83 34.02 9.26
N GLY A 232 7.19 33.01 8.66
CA GLY A 232 6.29 33.14 7.51
C GLY A 232 6.70 32.39 6.25
N LYS A 233 8.01 32.30 5.93
CA LYS A 233 8.50 31.59 4.74
C LYS A 233 9.61 30.60 5.12
N LEU A 234 9.49 29.37 4.63
CA LEU A 234 10.55 28.37 4.71
C LEU A 234 11.65 28.66 3.68
N LYS A 235 12.90 28.43 4.06
CA LYS A 235 14.07 28.39 3.16
C LYS A 235 14.08 27.12 2.31
N GLY A 236 13.45 26.04 2.78
CA GLY A 236 13.18 24.85 1.99
C GLY A 236 12.45 23.77 2.77
N LEU A 237 12.03 22.71 2.07
CA LEU A 237 11.30 21.57 2.63
C LEU A 237 11.91 20.23 2.21
N VAL A 238 12.12 19.34 3.17
CA VAL A 238 12.32 17.90 2.91
C VAL A 238 10.98 17.19 3.09
N LEU A 239 10.44 16.62 2.01
CA LEU A 239 9.24 15.78 2.04
C LEU A 239 9.65 14.30 2.08
N ASP A 240 9.42 13.62 3.19
CA ASP A 240 9.82 12.23 3.40
C ASP A 240 8.66 11.26 3.17
N LEU A 241 8.80 10.46 2.12
CA LEU A 241 7.88 9.40 1.67
C LEU A 241 8.48 7.99 1.87
N ARG A 242 9.62 7.86 2.57
CA ARG A 242 10.25 6.55 2.80
C ARG A 242 9.32 5.61 3.55
N SER A 243 9.25 4.38 3.06
CA SER A 243 8.43 3.31 3.62
C SER A 243 6.95 3.68 3.75
N ASN A 244 6.45 4.54 2.84
CA ASN A 244 5.05 4.87 2.69
C ASN A 244 4.45 4.00 1.56
N PRO A 245 3.57 3.03 1.85
CA PRO A 245 3.04 2.09 0.86
C PRO A 245 1.98 2.72 -0.08
N GLY A 246 1.74 4.04 0.03
CA GLY A 246 0.74 4.77 -0.72
C GLY A 246 -0.53 4.99 0.11
N GLY A 247 -1.68 4.71 -0.49
CA GLY A 247 -3.00 4.99 0.07
C GLY A 247 -3.88 5.70 -0.96
N LEU A 248 -4.72 6.63 -0.52
CA LEU A 248 -5.63 7.36 -1.39
C LEU A 248 -4.88 8.23 -2.42
N LEU A 249 -5.16 7.97 -3.70
CA LEU A 249 -4.66 8.78 -4.81
C LEU A 249 -5.04 10.24 -4.66
N THR A 250 -6.29 10.53 -4.30
CA THR A 250 -6.82 11.89 -4.19
C THR A 250 -6.06 12.72 -3.16
N ALA A 251 -5.66 12.12 -2.05
CA ALA A 251 -4.84 12.78 -1.04
C ALA A 251 -3.43 13.10 -1.56
N ALA A 252 -2.80 12.19 -2.30
CA ALA A 252 -1.50 12.46 -2.94
C ALA A 252 -1.60 13.54 -4.03
N VAL A 253 -2.68 13.53 -4.81
CA VAL A 253 -2.98 14.58 -5.80
C VAL A 253 -3.15 15.93 -5.12
N GLN A 254 -3.88 16.01 -4.01
CA GLN A 254 -4.05 17.25 -3.24
C GLN A 254 -2.70 17.77 -2.73
N VAL A 255 -1.84 16.91 -2.17
CA VAL A 255 -0.51 17.34 -1.70
C VAL A 255 0.38 17.79 -2.87
N ALA A 256 0.27 17.14 -4.04
CA ALA A 256 0.98 17.58 -5.24
C ALA A 256 0.49 18.95 -5.71
N ASP A 257 -0.82 19.17 -5.71
CA ASP A 257 -1.48 20.42 -6.08
C ASP A 257 -1.05 21.58 -5.17
N ASP A 258 -1.04 21.36 -3.86
CA ASP A 258 -0.53 22.31 -2.85
C ASP A 258 0.94 22.73 -3.05
N LEU A 259 1.70 21.94 -3.82
CA LEU A 259 3.14 22.10 -4.06
C LEU A 259 3.45 22.44 -5.52
N LEU A 260 2.47 22.64 -6.38
CA LEU A 260 2.67 22.96 -7.79
C LEU A 260 1.88 24.22 -8.15
N GLU A 261 2.41 25.00 -9.11
CA GLU A 261 1.71 26.18 -9.61
C GLU A 261 0.88 25.87 -10.88
N ARG A 262 1.28 24.82 -11.60
CA ARG A 262 0.69 24.33 -12.85
C ARG A 262 1.33 22.99 -13.24
N GLY A 263 0.75 22.32 -14.22
CA GLY A 263 1.29 21.11 -14.84
C GLY A 263 0.47 19.87 -14.50
N GLY A 264 0.72 18.77 -15.21
CA GLY A 264 0.04 17.50 -14.91
C GLY A 264 0.54 16.92 -13.59
N ILE A 265 -0.33 16.25 -12.84
CA ILE A 265 0.03 15.52 -11.62
C ILE A 265 0.13 14.03 -11.95
N VAL A 266 -0.97 13.47 -12.48
CA VAL A 266 -1.05 12.04 -12.82
C VAL A 266 -2.17 11.81 -13.83
N SER A 267 -2.03 10.77 -14.64
CA SER A 267 -3.14 10.25 -15.44
C SER A 267 -3.33 8.75 -15.19
N THR A 268 -4.58 8.29 -15.28
CA THR A 268 -4.93 6.88 -15.27
C THR A 268 -5.38 6.47 -16.65
N ARG A 269 -5.02 5.25 -17.06
CA ARG A 269 -5.53 4.63 -18.30
C ARG A 269 -6.03 3.23 -17.99
N GLY A 270 -7.28 2.95 -18.30
CA GLY A 270 -7.92 1.65 -18.08
C GLY A 270 -8.41 1.00 -19.36
N ARG A 271 -9.09 -0.13 -19.20
CA ARG A 271 -9.69 -0.86 -20.34
C ARG A 271 -10.92 -0.15 -20.90
N ILE A 272 -11.63 0.59 -20.07
CA ILE A 272 -12.85 1.31 -20.41
C ILE A 272 -12.64 2.80 -20.12
N SER A 273 -13.27 3.67 -20.91
CA SER A 273 -13.06 5.12 -20.85
C SER A 273 -13.36 5.73 -19.49
N ILE A 274 -14.30 5.17 -18.72
CA ILE A 274 -14.61 5.65 -17.36
C ILE A 274 -13.47 5.40 -16.35
N SER A 275 -12.51 4.54 -16.67
CA SER A 275 -11.30 4.30 -15.87
C SER A 275 -10.15 5.26 -16.23
N ASP A 276 -10.33 6.07 -17.28
CA ASP A 276 -9.38 7.10 -17.66
C ASP A 276 -9.65 8.38 -16.87
N ALA A 277 -8.60 8.93 -16.27
CA ALA A 277 -8.67 10.18 -15.53
C ALA A 277 -7.38 10.96 -15.72
N ARG A 278 -7.45 12.28 -15.56
CA ARG A 278 -6.30 13.17 -15.58
C ARG A 278 -6.47 14.20 -14.48
N PHE A 279 -5.41 14.41 -13.72
CA PHE A 279 -5.33 15.38 -12.66
C PHE A 279 -4.22 16.37 -13.01
N ASP A 280 -4.54 17.65 -13.02
CA ASP A 280 -3.62 18.75 -13.29
C ASP A 280 -3.63 19.69 -12.07
N ALA A 281 -2.50 20.34 -11.83
CA ALA A 281 -2.33 21.29 -10.73
C ALA A 281 -3.02 22.62 -11.03
N THR A 282 -3.48 23.27 -9.97
CA THR A 282 -4.07 24.60 -9.92
C THR A 282 -3.08 25.60 -9.32
N PRO A 283 -3.16 26.90 -9.65
CA PRO A 283 -2.28 27.91 -9.08
C PRO A 283 -2.43 28.01 -7.56
N GLY A 284 -1.32 28.04 -6.82
CA GLY A 284 -1.40 28.04 -5.35
C GLY A 284 -0.24 27.41 -4.59
N ASP A 285 0.99 27.39 -5.13
CA ASP A 285 2.13 26.77 -4.44
C ASP A 285 2.34 27.34 -3.01
N LEU A 286 2.05 26.51 -2.01
CA LEU A 286 2.10 26.88 -0.60
C LEU A 286 3.51 27.21 -0.11
N LEU A 287 4.56 26.70 -0.77
CA LEU A 287 5.95 27.04 -0.47
C LEU A 287 6.43 28.31 -1.15
N LYS A 288 5.63 28.93 -2.05
CA LYS A 288 5.97 30.18 -2.74
C LYS A 288 7.35 30.12 -3.40
N GLY A 289 7.60 29.02 -4.11
CA GLY A 289 8.85 28.72 -4.80
C GLY A 289 10.05 28.42 -3.90
N ALA A 290 9.86 28.18 -2.59
CA ALA A 290 10.95 27.70 -1.76
C ALA A 290 11.44 26.33 -2.26
N PRO A 291 12.76 26.08 -2.30
CA PRO A 291 13.33 24.80 -2.71
C PRO A 291 12.74 23.62 -1.93
N MET A 292 12.62 22.47 -2.58
CA MET A 292 12.23 21.24 -1.91
C MET A 292 12.89 20.00 -2.52
N VAL A 293 12.98 18.94 -1.72
CA VAL A 293 13.38 17.60 -2.15
C VAL A 293 12.39 16.57 -1.65
N VAL A 294 12.25 15.48 -2.38
CA VAL A 294 11.47 14.30 -1.97
C VAL A 294 12.45 13.22 -1.56
N LEU A 295 12.30 12.67 -0.36
CA LEU A 295 13.06 11.52 0.12
C LEU A 295 12.21 10.27 -0.02
N ALA A 296 12.68 9.27 -0.76
CA ALA A 296 11.93 8.04 -1.06
C ALA A 296 12.84 6.80 -1.02
N ASP A 297 12.25 5.62 -0.83
CA ASP A 297 12.98 4.35 -0.79
C ASP A 297 12.15 3.19 -1.35
N ALA A 298 12.66 1.96 -1.24
CA ALA A 298 11.98 0.76 -1.75
C ALA A 298 10.60 0.50 -1.17
N GLY A 299 10.30 1.04 0.02
CA GLY A 299 8.98 0.93 0.64
C GLY A 299 8.02 2.04 0.22
N SER A 300 8.47 3.03 -0.54
CA SER A 300 7.61 4.03 -1.18
C SER A 300 6.85 3.40 -2.34
N ALA A 301 5.52 3.40 -2.32
CA ALA A 301 4.70 2.73 -3.34
C ALA A 301 3.44 3.53 -3.73
N SER A 302 2.87 3.25 -4.92
CA SER A 302 1.54 3.71 -5.34
C SER A 302 1.39 5.24 -5.24
N ALA A 303 0.47 5.76 -4.42
CA ALA A 303 0.24 7.20 -4.25
C ALA A 303 1.52 8.00 -3.89
N SER A 304 2.48 7.39 -3.18
CA SER A 304 3.79 8.00 -2.92
C SER A 304 4.63 8.17 -4.18
N GLU A 305 4.56 7.19 -5.09
CA GLU A 305 5.25 7.22 -6.39
C GLU A 305 4.59 8.22 -7.33
N VAL A 306 3.27 8.36 -7.25
CA VAL A 306 2.52 9.41 -7.95
C VAL A 306 2.98 10.80 -7.49
N LEU A 307 3.03 11.06 -6.18
CA LEU A 307 3.49 12.35 -5.66
C LEU A 307 4.95 12.63 -6.03
N ALA A 308 5.84 11.65 -5.84
CA ALA A 308 7.25 11.79 -6.20
C ALA A 308 7.43 12.04 -7.70
N GLY A 309 6.74 11.27 -8.55
CA GLY A 309 6.76 11.42 -10.01
C GLY A 309 6.20 12.76 -10.48
N ALA A 310 5.09 13.22 -9.88
CA ALA A 310 4.49 14.52 -10.19
C ALA A 310 5.45 15.67 -9.89
N LEU A 311 6.03 15.71 -8.70
CA LEU A 311 6.96 16.76 -8.29
C LEU A 311 8.27 16.71 -9.11
N ARG A 312 8.74 15.52 -9.43
CA ARG A 312 9.95 15.33 -10.24
C ARG A 312 9.77 15.75 -11.69
N ASP A 313 8.72 15.26 -12.36
CA ASP A 313 8.51 15.50 -13.79
C ASP A 313 8.14 16.95 -14.09
N ASN A 314 7.55 17.67 -13.12
CA ASN A 314 7.33 19.12 -13.22
C ASN A 314 8.58 19.95 -12.87
N GLY A 315 9.73 19.31 -12.60
CA GLY A 315 10.97 19.99 -12.20
C GLY A 315 10.86 20.72 -10.85
N ARG A 316 9.88 20.34 -10.03
CA ARG A 316 9.58 20.99 -8.75
C ARG A 316 10.48 20.50 -7.61
N ALA A 317 10.79 19.21 -7.60
CA ALA A 317 11.62 18.60 -6.57
C ALA A 317 12.57 17.57 -7.20
N ARG A 318 13.77 17.44 -6.64
CA ARG A 318 14.61 16.27 -6.90
C ARG A 318 14.22 15.14 -5.95
N VAL A 319 14.22 13.92 -6.46
CA VAL A 319 14.03 12.71 -5.66
C VAL A 319 15.38 12.22 -5.16
N VAL A 320 15.53 12.11 -3.85
CA VAL A 320 16.73 11.63 -3.16
C VAL A 320 16.39 10.32 -2.47
N GLY A 321 17.28 9.33 -2.52
CA GLY A 321 17.09 8.05 -1.81
C GLY A 321 17.30 6.85 -2.71
N SER A 322 16.38 5.90 -2.69
CA SER A 322 16.46 4.66 -3.48
C SER A 322 15.30 4.56 -4.46
N ARG A 323 15.44 3.70 -5.48
CA ARG A 323 14.34 3.28 -6.35
C ARG A 323 13.14 2.85 -5.50
N THR A 324 11.95 3.31 -5.89
CA THR A 324 10.68 3.00 -5.23
C THR A 324 10.12 1.64 -5.66
N PHE A 325 9.04 1.20 -5.02
CA PHE A 325 8.51 -0.16 -5.14
C PHE A 325 8.07 -0.56 -6.56
N GLY A 326 7.46 0.36 -7.31
CA GLY A 326 6.98 0.15 -8.67
C GLY A 326 5.50 -0.19 -8.81
N LYS A 327 4.65 0.14 -7.85
CA LYS A 327 3.21 -0.14 -7.96
C LYS A 327 2.52 0.98 -8.75
N GLY A 328 2.24 0.71 -10.02
CA GLY A 328 1.61 1.64 -10.95
C GLY A 328 0.17 1.26 -11.33
N SER A 329 -0.51 0.46 -10.52
CA SER A 329 -1.88 -0.03 -10.78
C SER A 329 -2.92 0.69 -9.91
N VAL A 330 -4.09 0.95 -10.49
CA VAL A 330 -5.25 1.53 -9.80
C VAL A 330 -6.21 0.43 -9.41
N GLN A 331 -6.57 0.37 -8.14
CA GLN A 331 -7.61 -0.53 -7.65
C GLN A 331 -8.93 0.23 -7.48
N THR A 332 -10.02 -0.39 -7.93
CA THR A 332 -11.39 0.07 -7.67
C THR A 332 -12.09 -0.96 -6.81
N VAL A 333 -12.77 -0.50 -5.75
CA VAL A 333 -13.63 -1.36 -4.92
C VAL A 333 -15.03 -1.37 -5.55
N LEU A 334 -15.47 -2.56 -5.95
CA LEU A 334 -16.78 -2.80 -6.56
C LEU A 334 -17.67 -3.51 -5.54
N PRO A 335 -18.73 -2.86 -5.04
CA PRO A 335 -19.65 -3.49 -4.10
C PRO A 335 -20.46 -4.59 -4.80
N LEU A 336 -20.79 -5.63 -4.03
CA LEU A 336 -21.65 -6.74 -4.44
C LEU A 336 -22.99 -6.68 -3.70
N ASP A 337 -24.04 -7.27 -4.28
CA ASP A 337 -25.41 -7.22 -3.74
C ASP A 337 -25.56 -7.84 -2.34
N ASN A 338 -24.64 -8.71 -1.95
CA ASN A 338 -24.62 -9.38 -0.66
C ASN A 338 -23.88 -8.60 0.44
N GLY A 339 -23.38 -7.39 0.14
CA GLY A 339 -22.61 -6.55 1.08
C GLY A 339 -21.10 -6.79 1.04
N ASP A 340 -20.64 -7.80 0.30
CA ASP A 340 -19.22 -8.03 0.05
C ASP A 340 -18.71 -7.08 -1.06
N SER A 341 -17.41 -7.10 -1.35
CA SER A 341 -16.82 -6.25 -2.38
C SER A 341 -15.68 -6.95 -3.13
N VAL A 342 -15.40 -6.50 -4.35
CA VAL A 342 -14.22 -6.91 -5.11
C VAL A 342 -13.33 -5.70 -5.30
N LYS A 343 -12.11 -5.75 -4.78
CA LYS A 343 -11.07 -4.79 -5.12
C LYS A 343 -10.37 -5.29 -6.38
N LEU A 344 -10.50 -4.57 -7.48
CA LEU A 344 -10.03 -5.00 -8.80
C LEU A 344 -9.08 -3.97 -9.41
N THR A 345 -8.01 -4.41 -10.05
CA THR A 345 -7.18 -3.53 -10.87
C THR A 345 -7.91 -3.12 -12.16
N THR A 346 -8.20 -1.84 -12.30
CA THR A 346 -9.00 -1.30 -13.42
C THR A 346 -8.23 -0.37 -14.35
N ALA A 347 -7.14 0.22 -13.87
CA ALA A 347 -6.31 1.14 -14.63
C ALA A 347 -4.84 1.09 -14.19
N ARG A 348 -3.99 1.83 -14.92
CA ARG A 348 -2.59 2.07 -14.59
C ARG A 348 -2.31 3.57 -14.44
N TYR A 349 -1.41 3.92 -13.52
CA TYR A 349 -0.87 5.26 -13.33
C TYR A 349 0.22 5.58 -14.33
N TYR A 350 0.20 6.82 -14.82
CA TYR A 350 1.25 7.41 -15.64
C TYR A 350 1.64 8.76 -15.06
N THR A 351 2.95 8.99 -14.94
CA THR A 351 3.50 10.26 -14.50
C THR A 351 3.28 11.35 -15.56
N PRO A 352 3.51 12.64 -15.25
CA PRO A 352 3.33 13.73 -16.21
C PRO A 352 4.17 13.60 -17.49
N SER A 353 5.34 12.95 -17.42
CA SER A 353 6.16 12.61 -18.61
C SER A 353 5.58 11.48 -19.46
N GLY A 354 4.47 10.86 -19.04
CA GLY A 354 3.79 9.78 -19.74
C GLY A 354 4.34 8.39 -19.44
N ARG A 355 5.27 8.27 -18.49
CA ARG A 355 5.90 6.98 -18.11
C ARG A 355 5.00 6.21 -17.15
N SER A 356 4.90 4.89 -17.35
CA SER A 356 4.23 4.01 -16.40
C SER A 356 5.11 3.78 -15.18
N ILE A 357 4.51 3.81 -13.99
CA ILE A 357 5.19 3.47 -12.73
C ILE A 357 5.32 1.94 -12.59
N GLN A 358 4.41 1.19 -13.22
CA GLN A 358 4.23 -0.24 -13.00
C GLN A 358 5.53 -1.03 -13.24
N ALA A 359 5.89 -1.88 -12.28
CA ALA A 359 7.09 -2.73 -12.24
C ALA A 359 8.45 -1.98 -12.29
N THR A 360 8.46 -0.67 -12.52
CA THR A 360 9.68 0.13 -12.69
C THR A 360 9.98 1.00 -11.47
N GLY A 361 8.94 1.68 -10.98
CA GLY A 361 9.04 2.69 -9.93
C GLY A 361 9.65 4.01 -10.39
N ILE A 362 9.79 4.92 -9.44
CA ILE A 362 10.49 6.20 -9.57
C ILE A 362 11.97 5.97 -9.24
N LEU A 363 12.83 6.30 -10.20
CA LEU A 363 14.27 6.32 -9.98
C LEU A 363 14.67 7.63 -9.30
N PRO A 364 15.55 7.59 -8.28
CA PRO A 364 16.02 8.80 -7.62
C PRO A 364 16.93 9.61 -8.56
N ASP A 365 16.91 10.94 -8.42
CA ASP A 365 17.87 11.84 -9.06
C ASP A 365 19.19 11.89 -8.28
N VAL A 366 19.18 11.46 -7.01
CA VAL A 366 20.34 11.28 -6.14
C VAL A 366 20.18 9.97 -5.39
N GLU A 367 20.95 8.96 -5.77
CA GLU A 367 20.89 7.65 -5.14
C GLU A 367 21.58 7.67 -3.76
N LEU A 368 20.95 7.07 -2.75
CA LEU A 368 21.52 6.85 -1.44
C LEU A 368 21.71 5.35 -1.21
N THR A 369 22.88 4.99 -0.70
CA THR A 369 23.13 3.64 -0.18
C THR A 369 22.95 3.64 1.33
N PRO A 370 22.38 2.58 1.93
CA PRO A 370 22.34 2.42 3.38
C PRO A 370 23.75 2.52 3.97
N ASP A 371 23.86 3.06 5.18
CA ASP A 371 25.12 2.97 5.93
C ASP A 371 25.44 1.49 6.15
N PRO A 372 26.67 1.01 5.92
CA PRO A 372 27.07 -0.36 6.24
C PRO A 372 26.76 -0.78 7.69
N ALA A 373 26.68 0.15 8.64
CA ALA A 373 26.29 -0.12 10.02
C ALA A 373 24.78 -0.34 10.19
N ASP A 374 23.97 0.29 9.34
CA ASP A 374 22.50 0.15 9.31
C ASP A 374 22.03 -0.90 8.27
N ALA A 375 22.95 -1.41 7.45
CA ALA A 375 22.71 -2.54 6.59
C ALA A 375 22.37 -3.73 7.47
N VAL A 376 21.08 -4.06 7.52
CA VAL A 376 20.58 -5.22 8.25
C VAL A 376 21.16 -6.47 7.57
N ASN A 377 22.31 -6.93 8.06
CA ASN A 377 23.06 -8.07 7.50
C ASN A 377 22.31 -9.41 7.61
N ASP A 378 21.12 -9.41 8.25
CA ASP A 378 20.30 -10.59 8.53
C ASP A 378 18.89 -10.56 7.90
N LEU A 379 18.59 -9.64 6.97
CA LEU A 379 17.33 -9.76 6.22
C LEU A 379 17.43 -10.98 5.27
N PRO A 380 16.48 -11.94 5.33
CA PRO A 380 16.47 -13.05 4.38
C PRO A 380 16.46 -12.50 2.94
N ALA A 381 17.19 -13.15 2.03
CA ALA A 381 17.38 -12.67 0.66
C ALA A 381 16.05 -12.36 -0.07
N SER A 382 14.95 -13.03 0.32
CA SER A 382 13.59 -12.79 -0.16
C SER A 382 13.01 -11.40 0.16
N LEU A 383 13.52 -10.71 1.20
CA LEU A 383 13.14 -9.34 1.56
C LEU A 383 14.09 -8.28 0.98
N SER A 384 15.30 -8.69 0.56
CA SER A 384 16.30 -7.80 -0.04
C SER A 384 16.05 -7.47 -1.52
N ASP A 385 15.23 -8.27 -2.21
CA ASP A 385 14.83 -8.06 -3.61
C ASP A 385 13.30 -7.93 -3.76
N TYR A 386 12.64 -7.30 -2.78
CA TYR A 386 11.18 -7.11 -2.78
C TYR A 386 10.79 -5.86 -3.59
N SER A 387 10.07 -6.06 -4.70
CA SER A 387 9.55 -4.99 -5.58
C SER A 387 8.34 -5.50 -6.37
N GLU A 388 7.58 -4.59 -7.00
CA GLU A 388 6.41 -4.95 -7.81
C GLU A 388 6.76 -6.00 -8.89
N ALA A 389 7.87 -5.82 -9.60
CA ALA A 389 8.34 -6.73 -10.66
C ALA A 389 8.71 -8.14 -10.17
N LYS A 390 8.78 -8.34 -8.85
CA LYS A 390 9.15 -9.62 -8.22
C LYS A 390 7.96 -10.31 -7.58
N LEU A 391 6.79 -9.66 -7.54
CA LEU A 391 5.57 -10.30 -7.05
C LEU A 391 5.10 -11.38 -8.02
N PRO A 392 4.67 -12.55 -7.53
CA PRO A 392 3.98 -13.54 -8.34
C PRO A 392 2.75 -12.91 -9.02
N GLY A 393 2.58 -13.15 -10.31
CA GLY A 393 1.44 -12.64 -11.08
C GLY A 393 1.41 -11.13 -11.30
N HIS A 394 2.49 -10.38 -11.03
CA HIS A 394 2.49 -8.93 -11.22
C HIS A 394 2.15 -8.53 -12.67
N LEU A 395 1.53 -7.36 -12.80
CA LEU A 395 1.29 -6.76 -14.11
C LEU A 395 2.61 -6.24 -14.67
N ARG A 396 2.97 -6.65 -15.89
CA ARG A 396 4.16 -6.18 -16.57
C ARG A 396 4.14 -4.66 -16.79
N GLY A 397 5.28 -4.03 -16.56
CA GLY A 397 5.51 -2.62 -16.88
C GLY A 397 5.89 -2.40 -18.34
N ASP A 398 5.56 -1.23 -18.89
CA ASP A 398 5.90 -0.87 -20.27
C ASP A 398 7.43 -0.77 -20.48
N ASP A 399 8.14 -0.26 -19.46
CA ASP A 399 9.60 -0.04 -19.45
C ASP A 399 10.33 -1.04 -18.54
N GLU A 400 9.72 -2.19 -18.26
CA GLU A 400 10.26 -3.17 -17.30
C GLU A 400 11.56 -3.80 -17.82
N ALA A 401 12.69 -3.48 -17.17
CA ALA A 401 13.98 -4.06 -17.50
C ALA A 401 14.14 -5.45 -16.87
N VAL A 402 14.46 -6.44 -17.70
CA VAL A 402 14.77 -7.81 -17.28
C VAL A 402 15.96 -7.80 -16.32
N GLY A 403 15.77 -8.33 -15.11
CA GLY A 403 16.83 -8.42 -14.11
C GLY A 403 17.12 -7.13 -13.34
N SER A 404 16.23 -6.14 -13.39
CA SER A 404 16.30 -4.96 -12.53
C SER A 404 16.28 -5.36 -11.04
N LYS A 405 17.20 -4.78 -10.26
CA LYS A 405 17.30 -5.03 -8.81
C LYS A 405 16.29 -4.18 -8.06
N ALA A 406 15.67 -4.72 -7.02
CA ALA A 406 14.87 -3.94 -6.07
C ALA A 406 15.65 -2.73 -5.55
N GLY A 407 14.92 -1.67 -5.20
CA GLY A 407 15.49 -0.64 -4.36
C GLY A 407 15.81 -1.19 -2.96
N VAL A 408 16.44 -0.35 -2.15
CA VAL A 408 16.72 -0.62 -0.74
C VAL A 408 15.87 0.28 0.17
N VAL A 409 15.49 -0.23 1.34
CA VAL A 409 14.89 0.58 2.41
C VAL A 409 15.98 1.38 3.10
N LEU A 410 15.69 2.64 3.42
CA LEU A 410 16.66 3.57 3.99
C LEU A 410 16.26 3.94 5.42
N PRO A 411 16.73 3.20 6.45
CA PRO A 411 16.36 3.46 7.84
C PRO A 411 17.06 4.71 8.41
N GLY A 412 16.61 5.14 9.59
CA GLY A 412 17.28 6.17 10.39
C GLY A 412 17.25 7.60 9.84
N ASP A 413 18.05 8.45 10.46
CA ASP A 413 18.10 9.89 10.21
C ASP A 413 19.18 10.30 9.19
N ALA A 414 20.17 9.46 8.90
CA ALA A 414 21.23 9.77 7.94
C ALA A 414 20.70 10.13 6.53
N PRO A 415 19.67 9.45 5.98
CA PRO A 415 19.06 9.86 4.72
C PRO A 415 18.36 11.22 4.79
N ILE A 416 17.81 11.60 5.95
CA ILE A 416 17.20 12.93 6.16
C ILE A 416 18.26 14.02 6.07
N GLN A 417 19.42 13.79 6.71
CA GLN A 417 20.54 14.72 6.63
C GLN A 417 21.08 14.83 5.21
N SER A 418 21.18 13.72 4.48
CA SER A 418 21.59 13.72 3.07
C SER A 418 20.60 14.52 2.21
N ALA A 419 19.30 14.32 2.41
CA ALA A 419 18.27 15.10 1.72
C ALA A 419 18.36 16.60 2.04
N LEU A 420 18.62 16.96 3.30
CA LEU A 420 18.82 18.36 3.70
C LEU A 420 20.07 18.98 3.06
N GLN A 421 21.17 18.24 2.96
CA GLN A 421 22.38 18.72 2.27
C GLN A 421 22.12 18.92 0.77
N GLU A 422 21.42 17.98 0.13
CA GLU A 422 21.04 18.11 -1.28
C GLU A 422 20.09 19.29 -1.52
N LEU A 423 19.16 19.53 -0.59
CA LEU A 423 18.27 20.68 -0.62
C LEU A 423 19.03 22.02 -0.55
N LYS A 424 20.05 22.10 0.31
CA LYS A 424 20.85 23.32 0.50
C LYS A 424 21.85 23.53 -0.64
N HIS A 425 22.43 22.43 -1.14
CA HIS A 425 23.50 22.42 -2.13
C HIS A 425 23.24 21.30 -3.15
N PRO A 426 22.42 21.54 -4.19
CA PRO A 426 22.12 20.53 -5.20
C PRO A 426 23.38 19.96 -5.85
N GLY A 427 23.49 18.63 -5.90
CA GLY A 427 24.62 17.87 -6.45
C GLY A 427 25.72 17.54 -5.43
N SER A 428 25.66 18.09 -4.21
CA SER A 428 26.68 17.89 -3.19
C SER A 428 26.76 16.45 -2.69
N VAL A 429 25.61 15.77 -2.56
CA VAL A 429 25.54 14.40 -2.03
C VAL A 429 26.15 13.40 -3.02
N ALA A 430 25.79 13.51 -4.30
CA ALA A 430 26.36 12.67 -5.35
C ALA A 430 27.88 12.86 -5.46
N ALA A 431 28.36 14.11 -5.34
CA ALA A 431 29.79 14.41 -5.34
C ALA A 431 30.53 13.79 -4.13
N ALA A 432 29.94 13.88 -2.94
CA ALA A 432 30.49 13.31 -1.71
C ALA A 432 30.58 11.78 -1.77
N GLN A 433 29.53 11.11 -2.26
CA GLN A 433 29.54 9.65 -2.45
C GLN A 433 30.56 9.21 -3.50
N ALA A 434 30.67 9.93 -4.62
CA ALA A 434 31.69 9.64 -5.63
C ALA A 434 33.11 9.80 -5.08
N ALA A 435 33.35 10.78 -4.22
CA ALA A 435 34.62 10.95 -3.52
C ALA A 435 34.88 9.80 -2.52
N ALA A 436 33.88 9.41 -1.73
CA ALA A 436 33.99 8.29 -0.79
C ALA A 436 34.23 6.94 -1.48
N ALA A 437 33.57 6.68 -2.61
CA ALA A 437 33.78 5.48 -3.42
C ALA A 437 35.20 5.42 -4.00
N LYS A 438 35.78 6.57 -4.38
CA LYS A 438 37.19 6.68 -4.82
C LYS A 438 38.20 6.54 -3.69
N ALA A 439 37.81 6.87 -2.45
CA ALA A 439 38.65 6.79 -1.26
C ALA A 439 38.66 5.40 -0.60
N LYS A 440 37.73 4.49 -0.96
CA LYS A 440 37.79 3.09 -0.51
C LYS A 440 39.02 2.41 -1.12
N PRO A 441 39.90 1.77 -0.33
CA PRO A 441 41.10 1.13 -0.86
C PRO A 441 40.70 -0.01 -1.80
N LYS A 442 41.39 -0.07 -2.95
CA LYS A 442 41.29 -1.15 -3.93
C LYS A 442 41.50 -2.50 -3.20
N PRO A 443 40.75 -3.58 -3.52
CA PRO A 443 41.10 -4.89 -2.98
C PRO A 443 42.55 -5.17 -3.37
N ALA A 444 43.37 -5.57 -2.41
CA ALA A 444 44.76 -5.90 -2.65
C ALA A 444 44.83 -6.95 -3.78
N SER A 445 45.31 -6.53 -4.95
CA SER A 445 45.69 -7.45 -6.01
C SER A 445 46.93 -8.21 -5.57
N ALA A 446 46.88 -9.52 -5.80
CA ALA A 446 47.88 -10.52 -5.49
C ALA A 446 49.33 -10.11 -5.80
N GLU A 447 50.24 -10.50 -4.90
CA GLU A 447 51.62 -10.93 -5.12
C GLU A 447 52.01 -11.69 -3.82
N ALA A 448 52.65 -12.86 -3.80
CA ALA A 448 53.66 -13.37 -4.71
C ALA A 448 53.69 -14.92 -4.75
N SER A 449 54.00 -15.46 -5.93
CA SER A 449 54.57 -16.79 -6.10
C SER A 449 55.99 -16.85 -5.52
N PRO A 450 56.45 -17.96 -4.92
CA PRO A 450 57.87 -18.15 -4.65
C PRO A 450 58.55 -18.83 -5.85
N SER A 451 59.68 -18.25 -6.24
CA SER A 451 60.65 -18.77 -7.22
C SER A 451 61.55 -19.85 -6.62
N ALA A 452 61.92 -20.84 -7.43
CA ALA A 452 63.11 -21.71 -7.25
C ALA A 452 64.35 -21.04 -7.91
N PRO A 453 65.60 -21.58 -7.93
CA PRO A 453 66.13 -22.90 -7.44
C PRO A 453 67.55 -22.89 -6.78
N ALA A 454 68.01 -24.04 -6.22
CA ALA A 454 69.32 -24.73 -6.51
C ALA A 454 69.80 -25.77 -5.43
N GLU A 455 70.16 -26.99 -5.90
CA GLU A 455 71.14 -28.02 -5.43
C GLU A 455 71.16 -28.54 -3.95
N ALA A 456 71.42 -29.82 -3.59
CA ALA A 456 71.85 -31.06 -4.27
C ALA A 456 71.63 -32.32 -3.37
N ALA A 457 71.69 -33.50 -4.01
CA ALA A 457 72.06 -34.85 -3.52
C ALA A 457 71.03 -35.83 -2.87
N LYS A 458 71.01 -37.03 -3.48
CA LYS A 458 70.37 -38.37 -3.23
C LYS A 458 70.96 -39.14 -2.01
N PRO A 459 70.58 -40.41 -1.66
CA PRO A 459 69.39 -41.27 -1.98
C PRO A 459 68.84 -42.09 -0.75
N GLU A 460 68.02 -43.14 -1.04
CA GLU A 460 67.51 -44.30 -0.22
C GLU A 460 66.10 -44.12 0.37
N ALA A 461 65.03 -44.85 -0.02
CA ALA A 461 64.71 -46.29 -0.25
C ALA A 461 64.00 -46.96 0.95
N THR A 462 63.06 -47.88 0.64
CA THR A 462 62.21 -48.74 1.53
C THR A 462 61.00 -48.05 2.18
N GLU A 463 59.80 -48.61 2.32
CA GLU A 463 59.12 -49.85 1.89
C GLU A 463 57.61 -49.63 2.15
N LYS A 464 56.74 -50.30 1.38
CA LYS A 464 55.31 -50.50 1.72
C LYS A 464 55.21 -51.57 2.82
N PRO A 465 54.17 -51.58 3.69
CA PRO A 465 52.94 -52.37 3.40
C PRO A 465 51.64 -51.72 3.93
N ALA A 466 50.52 -51.82 3.19
CA ALA A 466 49.43 -52.81 3.26
C ALA A 466 48.32 -52.42 4.27
N VAL A 467 47.12 -52.09 3.78
CA VAL A 467 45.91 -52.95 3.69
C VAL A 467 45.29 -53.27 5.06
N GLU A 468 44.10 -52.75 5.33
CA GLU A 468 42.92 -53.59 5.62
C GLU A 468 41.61 -52.77 5.55
N GLU A 469 40.82 -53.07 4.53
CA GLU A 469 39.37 -52.90 4.55
C GLU A 469 38.75 -53.85 5.56
N LYS A 470 37.65 -53.46 6.24
CA LYS A 470 36.34 -54.14 6.17
C LYS A 470 35.29 -53.56 7.16
N PRO A 471 33.99 -53.87 6.99
CA PRO A 471 32.94 -52.86 6.91
C PRO A 471 31.88 -52.98 8.03
N LEU A 472 31.01 -51.97 8.11
CA LEU A 472 29.55 -52.09 7.97
C LEU A 472 28.94 -50.70 7.80
#